data_AF-A0A1Y1WKA0-F1
#
_entry.id   AF-A0A1Y1WKA0-F1
#
_cell.length_a   1.000
_cell.length_b   1.000
_cell.length_c   1.000
_cell.angle_alpha   90.00
_cell.angle_beta   90.00
_cell.angle_gamma   90.00
#
_symmetry.space_group_name_H-M   'P 1'
#
loop_
_entity.id
_entity.type
_entity.pdbx_description
1 polymer ?
#
loop_
_entity_poly.entity_id
_entity_poly.type
_entity_poly.pdbx_seq_one_letter_code
_entity_poly.pdbx_strand_id
1 'polypeptide(L)'
;MVYTNFERYIESLCGKVVIVTGAASGFGKRLSEQLAECQAQVMMVDINPDIKLISEEINKHVGTTATAYVICDVRKASCIQEYFDKAIEVFGYIDIVVNNAGIANECSLFSQSDDVELDRIIDINLRAPMVATRIAVRYFKQTERQGVVVNTASVGGLLPISLMESYGTTKAGLIFFTTSCRGLAPGIRVNAVAPYFADTSLVAHNRLVNSYPLIRQIGLMSTDKVVKTMIKAVCDETLAGDTLLISMGNKALKLCFYDKLTADVTSYIASGTVSKYAGNIYKLFASGLDYVIKMIRSPVD
;
A
#
# COMPACT_ATOMS: atom_id res chain seq x y z
N MET A 1 13.26 24.39 -15.86
CA MET A 1 11.94 23.72 -15.77
C MET A 1 12.13 22.37 -15.10
N VAL A 2 11.97 22.23 -13.77
CA VAL A 2 12.25 20.96 -13.05
C VAL A 2 11.10 20.56 -12.10
N TYR A 3 9.85 20.91 -12.45
CA TYR A 3 8.64 20.51 -11.71
C TYR A 3 7.68 19.63 -12.54
N THR A 4 8.12 19.10 -13.69
CA THR A 4 7.23 18.64 -14.79
C THR A 4 6.53 17.29 -14.62
N ASN A 5 6.92 16.42 -13.68
CA ASN A 5 6.30 15.09 -13.57
C ASN A 5 5.08 15.07 -12.64
N PHE A 6 5.05 15.90 -11.60
CA PHE A 6 3.95 15.88 -10.64
C PHE A 6 2.70 16.59 -11.19
N GLU A 7 2.86 17.72 -11.88
CA GLU A 7 1.75 18.41 -12.56
C GLU A 7 1.04 17.48 -13.55
N ARG A 8 1.80 16.74 -14.36
CA ARG A 8 1.25 15.72 -15.27
C ARG A 8 0.48 14.61 -14.55
N TYR A 9 0.96 14.18 -13.38
CA TYR A 9 0.23 13.18 -12.57
C TYR A 9 -1.09 13.73 -12.05
N ILE A 10 -1.11 14.99 -11.63
CA ILE A 10 -2.32 15.67 -11.16
C ILE A 10 -3.34 15.81 -12.30
N GLU A 11 -2.90 16.25 -13.48
CA GLU A 11 -3.75 16.32 -14.68
C GLU A 11 -4.34 14.95 -15.06
N SER A 12 -3.54 13.87 -14.96
CA SER A 12 -4.00 12.52 -15.31
C SER A 12 -5.05 11.93 -14.35
N LEU A 13 -5.26 12.57 -13.19
CA LEU A 13 -6.24 12.15 -12.18
C LEU A 13 -7.62 12.79 -12.37
N CYS A 14 -7.72 13.84 -13.20
CA CYS A 14 -9.00 14.48 -13.51
C CYS A 14 -10.01 13.45 -14.06
N GLY A 15 -11.20 13.40 -13.47
CA GLY A 15 -12.27 12.48 -13.85
C GLY A 15 -12.03 11.00 -13.50
N LYS A 16 -10.94 10.68 -12.79
CA LYS A 16 -10.69 9.31 -12.30
C LYS A 16 -11.56 9.00 -11.09
N VAL A 17 -12.00 7.76 -10.99
CA VAL A 17 -12.71 7.28 -9.79
C VAL A 17 -11.77 6.49 -8.91
N VAL A 18 -11.63 6.94 -7.66
CA VAL A 18 -10.67 6.43 -6.68
C VAL A 18 -11.39 5.97 -5.42
N ILE A 19 -11.15 4.74 -4.99
CA ILE A 19 -11.52 4.29 -3.65
C ILE A 19 -10.33 4.52 -2.70
N VAL A 20 -10.55 5.14 -1.54
CA VAL A 20 -9.54 5.35 -0.50
C VAL A 20 -10.05 4.82 0.84
N THR A 21 -9.35 3.84 1.42
CA THR A 21 -9.67 3.32 2.77
C THR A 21 -8.87 4.03 3.85
N GLY A 22 -9.40 4.11 5.07
CA GLY A 22 -8.78 4.89 6.14
C GLY A 22 -8.81 6.39 5.84
N ALA A 23 -9.87 6.86 5.20
CA ALA A 23 -9.98 8.20 4.64
C ALA A 23 -10.43 9.27 5.65
N ALA A 24 -10.72 8.93 6.91
CA ALA A 24 -11.12 9.90 7.92
C ALA A 24 -9.94 10.60 8.61
N SER A 25 -8.70 10.11 8.42
CA SER A 25 -7.53 10.70 9.07
C SER A 25 -6.23 10.51 8.28
N GLY A 26 -5.17 11.18 8.72
CA GLY A 26 -3.80 10.99 8.26
C GLY A 26 -3.64 11.05 6.73
N PHE A 27 -2.94 10.05 6.17
CA PHE A 27 -2.67 9.98 4.73
C PHE A 27 -3.93 9.83 3.90
N GLY A 28 -4.92 9.05 4.34
CA GLY A 28 -6.12 8.77 3.58
C GLY A 28 -7.00 10.01 3.42
N LYS A 29 -7.16 10.78 4.51
CA LYS A 29 -7.85 12.08 4.45
C LYS A 29 -7.14 13.03 3.51
N ARG A 30 -5.84 13.23 3.70
CA ARG A 30 -5.05 14.17 2.90
C ARG A 30 -4.97 13.78 1.42
N LEU A 31 -4.91 12.49 1.13
CA LEU A 31 -5.01 11.97 -0.24
C LEU A 31 -6.38 12.25 -0.85
N SER A 32 -7.47 12.08 -0.09
CA SER A 32 -8.83 12.35 -0.56
C SER A 32 -9.03 13.84 -0.87
N GLU A 33 -8.52 14.72 -0.01
CA GLU A 33 -8.45 16.18 -0.25
C GLU A 33 -7.69 16.48 -1.54
N GLN A 34 -6.47 15.94 -1.70
CA GLN A 34 -5.65 16.18 -2.88
C GLN A 34 -6.31 15.66 -4.16
N LEU A 35 -6.92 14.47 -4.13
CA LEU A 35 -7.61 13.88 -5.28
C LEU A 35 -8.83 14.71 -5.70
N ALA A 36 -9.61 15.20 -4.73
CA ALA A 36 -10.74 16.08 -5.00
C ALA A 36 -10.29 17.42 -5.63
N GLU A 37 -9.18 18.00 -5.16
CA GLU A 37 -8.55 19.17 -5.78
C GLU A 37 -8.10 18.90 -7.23
N CYS A 38 -7.75 17.66 -7.56
CA CYS A 38 -7.43 17.21 -8.92
C CYS A 38 -8.66 16.92 -9.78
N GLN A 39 -9.87 17.21 -9.29
CA GLN A 39 -11.14 16.87 -9.95
C GLN A 39 -11.33 15.35 -10.17
N ALA A 40 -10.70 14.52 -9.33
CA ALA A 40 -11.03 13.10 -9.24
C ALA A 40 -12.31 12.91 -8.40
N GLN A 41 -13.01 11.81 -8.65
CA GLN A 41 -14.12 11.36 -7.83
C GLN A 41 -13.60 10.36 -6.79
N VAL A 42 -13.91 10.58 -5.51
CA VAL A 42 -13.34 9.79 -4.41
C VAL A 42 -14.44 9.11 -3.61
N MET A 43 -14.42 7.77 -3.58
CA MET A 43 -15.15 6.98 -2.59
C MET A 43 -14.29 6.85 -1.34
N MET A 44 -14.66 7.60 -0.30
CA MET A 44 -13.98 7.63 0.98
C MET A 44 -14.53 6.55 1.90
N VAL A 45 -13.66 5.69 2.41
CA VAL A 45 -14.05 4.54 3.25
C VAL A 45 -13.33 4.61 4.59
N ASP A 46 -14.08 4.60 5.69
CA ASP A 46 -13.50 4.57 7.03
C ASP A 46 -14.48 3.95 8.04
N ILE A 47 -13.98 3.44 9.16
CA ILE A 47 -14.83 2.99 10.27
C ILE A 47 -15.33 4.18 11.12
N ASN A 48 -14.62 5.31 11.09
CA ASN A 48 -15.00 6.51 11.84
C ASN A 48 -16.22 7.18 11.16
N PRO A 49 -17.36 7.35 11.89
CA PRO A 49 -18.54 8.03 11.35
C PRO A 49 -18.32 9.50 10.95
N ASP A 50 -17.28 10.15 11.49
CA ASP A 50 -16.91 11.52 11.13
C ASP A 50 -16.53 11.66 9.65
N ILE A 51 -16.29 10.54 8.94
CA ILE A 51 -16.03 10.52 7.49
C ILE A 51 -17.11 11.26 6.70
N LYS A 52 -18.36 11.26 7.18
CA LYS A 52 -19.45 12.03 6.59
C LYS A 52 -19.15 13.53 6.57
N LEU A 53 -18.82 14.09 7.73
CA LEU A 53 -18.53 15.52 7.88
C LEU A 53 -17.28 15.89 7.08
N ILE A 54 -16.26 15.03 7.11
CA ILE A 54 -15.02 15.23 6.33
C ILE A 54 -15.31 15.26 4.83
N SER A 55 -16.14 14.35 4.31
CA SER A 55 -16.55 14.34 2.91
C SER A 55 -17.33 15.61 2.53
N GLU A 56 -18.23 16.08 3.40
CA GLU A 56 -18.96 17.33 3.22
C GLU A 56 -18.03 18.56 3.19
N GLU A 57 -17.03 18.60 4.08
CA GLU A 57 -16.01 19.66 4.13
C GLU A 57 -15.14 19.69 2.87
N ILE A 58 -14.69 18.52 2.39
CA ILE A 58 -13.90 18.40 1.15
C ILE A 58 -14.74 18.92 -0.03
N ASN A 59 -15.98 18.45 -0.16
CA ASN A 59 -16.87 18.88 -1.25
C ASN A 59 -17.15 20.39 -1.22
N LYS A 60 -17.36 20.95 -0.03
CA LYS A 60 -17.52 22.40 0.15
C LYS A 60 -16.24 23.16 -0.25
N HIS A 61 -15.07 22.65 0.10
CA HIS A 61 -13.79 23.28 -0.25
C HIS A 61 -13.55 23.33 -1.75
N VAL A 62 -13.81 22.23 -2.47
CA VAL A 62 -13.60 22.16 -3.93
C VAL A 62 -14.78 22.72 -4.74
N GLY A 63 -15.91 23.04 -4.10
CA GLY A 63 -17.08 23.63 -4.75
C GLY A 63 -17.87 22.67 -5.64
N THR A 64 -17.66 21.35 -5.50
CA THR A 64 -18.34 20.30 -6.27
C THR A 64 -18.49 19.02 -5.45
N THR A 65 -19.37 18.11 -5.87
CA THR A 65 -19.53 16.79 -5.26
C THR A 65 -18.43 15.84 -5.76
N ALA A 66 -17.20 16.08 -5.31
CA ALA A 66 -16.04 15.24 -5.65
C ALA A 66 -15.98 13.95 -4.84
N THR A 67 -16.56 13.91 -3.64
CA THR A 67 -16.45 12.79 -2.72
C THR A 67 -17.82 12.23 -2.32
N ALA A 68 -17.86 10.91 -2.15
CA ALA A 68 -18.91 10.17 -1.45
C ALA A 68 -18.24 9.30 -0.38
N TYR A 69 -19.01 8.78 0.58
CA TYR A 69 -18.46 8.00 1.68
C TYR A 69 -19.21 6.70 1.98
N VAL A 70 -18.50 5.75 2.57
CA VAL A 70 -19.05 4.53 3.19
C VAL A 70 -18.41 4.34 4.56
N ILE A 71 -19.25 4.17 5.59
CA ILE A 71 -18.77 3.79 6.92
C ILE A 71 -18.56 2.27 6.91
N CYS A 72 -17.31 1.83 7.01
CA CYS A 72 -16.95 0.43 6.85
C CYS A 72 -15.85 -0.04 7.78
N ASP A 73 -16.10 -1.17 8.44
CA ASP A 73 -15.07 -1.98 9.08
C ASP A 73 -14.47 -2.95 8.05
N VAL A 74 -13.27 -2.64 7.57
CA VAL A 74 -12.58 -3.39 6.53
C VAL A 74 -12.23 -4.84 6.91
N ARG A 75 -12.37 -5.23 8.19
CA ARG A 75 -12.23 -6.63 8.61
C ARG A 75 -13.36 -7.52 8.04
N LYS A 76 -14.53 -6.92 7.78
CA LYS A 76 -15.72 -7.60 7.26
C LYS A 76 -15.69 -7.66 5.73
N ALA A 77 -15.56 -8.85 5.17
CA ALA A 77 -15.48 -9.04 3.71
C ALA A 77 -16.72 -8.54 2.96
N SER A 78 -17.92 -8.63 3.56
CA SER A 78 -19.16 -8.07 2.99
C SER A 78 -19.08 -6.56 2.84
N CYS A 79 -18.51 -5.88 3.84
CA CYS A 79 -18.33 -4.43 3.84
C CYS A 79 -17.32 -3.98 2.79
N ILE A 80 -16.31 -4.82 2.51
CA ILE A 80 -15.39 -4.57 1.40
C ILE A 80 -16.15 -4.55 0.07
N GLN A 81 -16.98 -5.55 -0.20
CA GLN A 81 -17.78 -5.58 -1.43
C GLN A 81 -18.72 -4.37 -1.53
N GLU A 82 -19.36 -3.99 -0.42
CA GLU A 82 -20.31 -2.88 -0.35
C GLU A 82 -19.71 -1.54 -0.82
N TYR A 83 -18.48 -1.19 -0.42
CA TYR A 83 -17.91 0.09 -0.87
C TYR A 83 -17.48 0.07 -2.35
N PHE A 84 -17.18 -1.11 -2.92
CA PHE A 84 -16.98 -1.24 -4.37
C PHE A 84 -18.29 -1.03 -5.11
N ASP A 85 -19.36 -1.71 -4.66
CA ASP A 85 -20.68 -1.60 -5.25
C ASP A 85 -21.19 -0.16 -5.16
N LYS A 86 -20.98 0.51 -4.02
CA LYS A 86 -21.36 1.92 -3.85
C LYS A 86 -20.55 2.86 -4.73
N ALA A 87 -19.26 2.61 -4.93
CA ALA A 87 -18.45 3.42 -5.84
C ALA A 87 -18.95 3.29 -7.28
N ILE A 88 -19.32 2.08 -7.70
CA ILE A 88 -19.89 1.83 -9.04
C ILE A 88 -21.28 2.47 -9.16
N GLU A 89 -22.13 2.37 -8.13
CA GLU A 89 -23.46 2.98 -8.11
C GLU A 89 -23.38 4.51 -8.27
N VAL A 90 -22.47 5.16 -7.54
CA VAL A 90 -22.39 6.63 -7.48
C VAL A 90 -21.61 7.21 -8.67
N PHE A 91 -20.53 6.55 -9.09
CA PHE A 91 -19.59 7.10 -10.07
C PHE A 91 -19.54 6.31 -11.39
N GLY A 92 -20.21 5.16 -11.48
CA GLY A 92 -20.34 4.35 -12.70
C GLY A 92 -19.17 3.40 -12.98
N TYR A 93 -17.96 3.72 -12.53
CA TYR A 93 -16.78 2.86 -12.68
C TYR A 93 -15.77 3.11 -11.56
N ILE A 94 -14.72 2.29 -11.52
CA ILE A 94 -13.55 2.45 -10.65
C ILE A 94 -12.31 2.43 -11.56
N ASP A 95 -11.33 3.28 -11.29
CA ASP A 95 -10.02 3.24 -11.94
C ASP A 95 -8.90 2.87 -10.94
N ILE A 96 -9.01 3.36 -9.70
CA ILE A 96 -7.92 3.29 -8.72
C ILE A 96 -8.47 2.84 -7.36
N VAL A 97 -7.73 1.97 -6.68
CA VAL A 97 -8.01 1.56 -5.29
C VAL A 97 -6.78 1.80 -4.44
N VAL A 98 -6.92 2.58 -3.37
CA VAL A 98 -5.87 2.86 -2.40
C VAL A 98 -6.22 2.19 -1.07
N ASN A 99 -5.56 1.06 -0.80
CA ASN A 99 -5.69 0.35 0.46
C ASN A 99 -4.79 1.00 1.51
N ASN A 100 -5.33 2.00 2.20
CA ASN A 100 -4.60 2.80 3.18
C ASN A 100 -4.99 2.55 4.63
N ALA A 101 -6.19 2.00 4.91
CA ALA A 101 -6.59 1.66 6.28
C ALA A 101 -5.52 0.80 6.97
N GLY A 102 -5.18 1.15 8.21
CA GLY A 102 -4.13 0.47 8.95
C GLY A 102 -4.06 0.88 10.42
N ILE A 103 -3.57 -0.03 11.25
CA ILE A 103 -3.30 0.20 12.67
C ILE A 103 -1.85 -0.21 13.01
N ALA A 104 -1.33 0.28 14.13
CA ALA A 104 -0.11 -0.21 14.74
C ALA A 104 -0.44 -1.06 15.97
N ASN A 105 0.42 -1.99 16.35
CA ASN A 105 0.22 -2.77 17.57
C ASN A 105 0.35 -1.86 18.81
N GLU A 106 -0.50 -2.11 19.81
CA GLU A 106 -0.51 -1.34 21.06
C GLU A 106 0.53 -1.83 22.07
N CYS A 107 0.86 -3.12 22.02
CA CYS A 107 1.89 -3.79 22.82
C CYS A 107 2.72 -4.76 21.96
N SER A 108 3.86 -5.23 22.46
CA SER A 108 4.64 -6.29 21.78
C SER A 108 3.86 -7.60 21.78
N LEU A 109 4.03 -8.40 20.72
CA LEU A 109 3.39 -9.72 20.59
C LEU A 109 3.78 -10.69 21.73
N PHE A 110 4.95 -10.49 22.33
CA PHE A 110 5.45 -11.36 23.41
C PHE A 110 5.15 -10.80 24.81
N SER A 111 4.37 -9.71 24.90
CA SER A 111 3.94 -9.14 26.17
C SER A 111 2.44 -9.35 26.40
N GLN A 112 1.68 -8.31 26.75
CA GLN A 112 0.26 -8.39 27.10
C GLN A 112 -0.66 -8.42 25.88
N SER A 113 -0.21 -8.88 24.71
CA SER A 113 -1.09 -9.04 23.56
C SER A 113 -1.93 -10.30 23.70
N ASP A 114 -3.21 -10.23 23.31
CA ASP A 114 -4.06 -11.39 23.13
C ASP A 114 -4.23 -11.72 21.64
N ASP A 115 -4.81 -12.88 21.35
CA ASP A 115 -5.10 -13.31 19.99
C ASP A 115 -6.08 -12.36 19.29
N VAL A 116 -6.93 -11.64 20.03
CA VAL A 116 -7.88 -10.67 19.48
C VAL A 116 -7.16 -9.48 18.83
N GLU A 117 -6.14 -8.93 19.48
CA GLU A 117 -5.34 -7.85 18.93
C GLU A 117 -4.47 -8.33 17.76
N LEU A 118 -3.94 -9.57 17.83
CA LEU A 118 -3.22 -10.20 16.73
C LEU A 118 -4.11 -10.38 15.49
N ASP A 119 -5.30 -10.95 15.67
CA ASP A 119 -6.27 -11.14 14.60
C ASP A 119 -6.69 -9.79 14.02
N ARG A 120 -6.94 -8.79 14.86
CA ARG A 120 -7.33 -7.44 14.43
C ARG A 120 -6.27 -6.81 13.55
N ILE A 121 -4.99 -6.84 13.93
CA ILE A 121 -3.92 -6.23 13.13
C ILE A 121 -3.69 -6.99 11.83
N ILE A 122 -3.77 -8.33 11.84
CA ILE A 122 -3.68 -9.14 10.62
C ILE A 122 -4.85 -8.83 9.68
N ASP A 123 -6.08 -8.77 10.22
CA ASP A 123 -7.27 -8.54 9.44
C ASP A 123 -7.25 -7.16 8.76
N ILE A 124 -6.86 -6.11 9.49
CA ILE A 124 -6.84 -4.74 8.98
C ILE A 124 -5.64 -4.52 8.05
N ASN A 125 -4.42 -4.85 8.48
CA ASN A 125 -3.20 -4.45 7.77
C ASN A 125 -2.84 -5.36 6.59
N LEU A 126 -3.33 -6.61 6.58
CA LEU A 126 -2.93 -7.61 5.58
C LEU A 126 -4.14 -8.23 4.86
N ARG A 127 -5.09 -8.81 5.59
CA ARG A 127 -6.20 -9.53 4.96
C ARG A 127 -7.11 -8.59 4.17
N ALA A 128 -7.51 -7.46 4.75
CA ALA A 128 -8.35 -6.46 4.10
C ALA A 128 -7.77 -5.95 2.76
N PRO A 129 -6.51 -5.45 2.68
CA PRO A 129 -5.94 -5.03 1.40
C PRO A 129 -5.85 -6.16 0.38
N MET A 130 -5.57 -7.41 0.81
CA MET A 130 -5.55 -8.56 -0.11
C MET A 130 -6.94 -8.86 -0.68
N VAL A 131 -7.99 -8.80 0.16
CA VAL A 131 -9.37 -9.01 -0.28
C VAL A 131 -9.84 -7.88 -1.21
N ALA A 132 -9.57 -6.62 -0.86
CA ALA A 132 -9.88 -5.47 -1.69
C ALA A 132 -9.16 -5.53 -3.05
N THR A 133 -7.88 -5.88 -3.05
CA THR A 133 -7.09 -6.09 -4.29
C THR A 133 -7.70 -7.19 -5.15
N ARG A 134 -8.13 -8.31 -4.56
CA ARG A 134 -8.81 -9.39 -5.29
C ARG A 134 -10.11 -8.92 -5.94
N ILE A 135 -10.92 -8.12 -5.23
CA ILE A 135 -12.19 -7.57 -5.77
C ILE A 135 -11.88 -6.60 -6.91
N ALA A 136 -10.93 -5.68 -6.72
CA ALA A 136 -10.49 -4.74 -7.76
C ALA A 136 -10.02 -5.46 -9.02
N VAL A 137 -9.14 -6.46 -8.88
CA VAL A 137 -8.63 -7.24 -10.02
C VAL A 137 -9.74 -7.98 -10.75
N ARG A 138 -10.70 -8.56 -10.04
CA ARG A 138 -11.86 -9.22 -10.67
C ARG A 138 -12.71 -8.21 -11.43
N TYR A 139 -13.01 -7.07 -10.82
CA TYR A 139 -13.76 -5.98 -11.44
C TYR A 139 -13.09 -5.48 -12.72
N PHE A 140 -11.79 -5.18 -12.68
CA PHE A 140 -11.03 -4.71 -13.86
C PHE A 140 -11.02 -5.74 -14.98
N LYS A 141 -10.83 -7.03 -14.66
CA LYS A 141 -10.91 -8.11 -15.66
C LYS A 141 -12.31 -8.27 -16.26
N GLN A 142 -13.35 -8.24 -15.43
CA GLN A 142 -14.73 -8.42 -15.88
C GLN A 142 -15.23 -7.26 -16.75
N THR A 143 -14.74 -6.05 -16.48
CA THR A 143 -15.11 -4.85 -17.23
C THR A 143 -14.14 -4.52 -18.37
N GLU A 144 -13.12 -5.36 -18.59
CA GLU A 144 -12.02 -5.14 -19.54
C GLU A 144 -11.34 -3.78 -19.38
N ARG A 145 -11.33 -3.25 -18.16
CA ARG A 145 -10.72 -1.97 -17.81
C ARG A 145 -9.30 -2.15 -17.32
N GLN A 146 -8.48 -1.14 -17.60
CA GLN A 146 -7.22 -0.99 -16.89
C GLN A 146 -7.48 -0.44 -15.49
N GLY A 147 -6.57 -0.73 -14.55
CA GLY A 147 -6.74 -0.25 -13.19
C GLY A 147 -5.46 -0.30 -12.36
N VAL A 148 -5.47 0.46 -11.26
CA VAL A 148 -4.31 0.56 -10.36
C VAL A 148 -4.73 0.33 -8.91
N VAL A 149 -3.95 -0.48 -8.20
CA VAL A 149 -4.08 -0.67 -6.76
C VAL A 149 -2.81 -0.19 -6.08
N VAL A 150 -2.93 0.63 -5.04
CA VAL A 150 -1.82 1.07 -4.19
C VAL A 150 -2.06 0.62 -2.75
N ASN A 151 -1.11 -0.12 -2.21
CA ASN A 151 -1.12 -0.59 -0.82
C ASN A 151 -0.23 0.30 0.05
N THR A 152 -0.75 0.79 1.18
CA THR A 152 0.06 1.50 2.18
C THR A 152 0.76 0.49 3.09
N ALA A 153 2.00 0.14 2.74
CA ALA A 153 2.90 -0.67 3.55
C ALA A 153 3.59 0.21 4.63
N SER A 154 4.84 -0.09 4.97
CA SER A 154 5.64 0.66 5.95
C SER A 154 7.11 0.31 5.81
N VAL A 155 8.00 1.20 6.25
CA VAL A 155 9.40 0.83 6.50
C VAL A 155 9.51 -0.33 7.51
N GLY A 156 8.56 -0.47 8.43
CA GLY A 156 8.51 -1.60 9.37
C GLY A 156 8.33 -2.96 8.70
N GLY A 157 7.92 -3.00 7.42
CA GLY A 157 7.90 -4.23 6.62
C GLY A 157 9.22 -4.53 5.90
N LEU A 158 10.20 -3.62 5.97
CA LEU A 158 11.50 -3.71 5.31
C LEU A 158 12.65 -3.80 6.31
N LEU A 159 12.48 -3.18 7.47
CA LEU A 159 13.44 -3.16 8.55
C LEU A 159 12.77 -3.72 9.81
N PRO A 160 13.41 -4.64 10.54
CA PRO A 160 12.90 -5.11 11.81
C PRO A 160 12.88 -3.94 12.82
N ILE A 161 11.74 -3.73 13.45
CA ILE A 161 11.55 -2.76 14.54
C ILE A 161 11.12 -3.56 15.76
N SER A 162 12.02 -3.69 16.76
CA SER A 162 11.76 -4.44 17.99
C SER A 162 10.45 -3.99 18.65
N LEU A 163 9.62 -4.87 19.21
CA LEU A 163 8.29 -4.55 19.79
C LEU A 163 7.18 -4.22 18.78
N MET A 164 7.45 -4.25 17.47
CA MET A 164 6.44 -4.11 16.40
C MET A 164 6.28 -5.42 15.63
N GLU A 165 6.30 -6.57 16.31
CA GLU A 165 6.38 -7.89 15.66
C GLU A 165 5.20 -8.13 14.71
N SER A 166 3.97 -7.97 15.21
CA SER A 166 2.76 -8.19 14.40
C SER A 166 2.63 -7.13 13.31
N TYR A 167 2.88 -5.86 13.62
CA TYR A 167 2.82 -4.78 12.64
C TYR A 167 3.83 -4.98 11.51
N GLY A 168 5.10 -5.20 11.84
CA GLY A 168 6.16 -5.46 10.88
C GLY A 168 5.86 -6.68 10.00
N THR A 169 5.37 -7.77 10.62
CA THR A 169 4.94 -8.99 9.89
C THR A 169 3.84 -8.68 8.88
N THR A 170 2.78 -7.98 9.27
CA THR A 170 1.69 -7.61 8.35
C THR A 170 2.17 -6.73 7.20
N LYS A 171 3.05 -5.76 7.46
CA LYS A 171 3.55 -4.83 6.45
C LYS A 171 4.58 -5.49 5.51
N ALA A 172 5.40 -6.42 6.01
CA ALA A 172 6.26 -7.26 5.18
C ALA A 172 5.44 -8.18 4.27
N GLY A 173 4.42 -8.84 4.82
CA GLY A 173 3.48 -9.66 4.06
C GLY A 173 2.78 -8.87 2.95
N LEU A 174 2.38 -7.62 3.23
CA LEU A 174 1.73 -6.76 2.24
C LEU A 174 2.68 -6.32 1.11
N ILE A 175 3.95 -6.06 1.41
CA ILE A 175 4.99 -5.80 0.40
C ILE A 175 5.15 -7.01 -0.51
N PHE A 176 5.30 -8.20 0.07
CA PHE A 176 5.50 -9.42 -0.70
C PHE A 176 4.26 -9.79 -1.54
N PHE A 177 3.06 -9.62 -0.99
CA PHE A 177 1.81 -9.76 -1.71
C PHE A 177 1.74 -8.81 -2.92
N THR A 178 2.12 -7.55 -2.72
CA THR A 178 2.17 -6.53 -3.79
C THR A 178 3.11 -6.97 -4.91
N THR A 179 4.33 -7.40 -4.58
CA THR A 179 5.30 -7.88 -5.59
C THR A 179 4.80 -9.12 -6.32
N SER A 180 4.10 -10.02 -5.63
CA SER A 180 3.48 -11.21 -6.22
C SER A 180 2.37 -10.88 -7.24
N CYS A 181 1.82 -9.67 -7.21
CA CYS A 181 0.81 -9.20 -8.15
C CYS A 181 1.39 -8.63 -9.46
N ARG A 182 2.72 -8.59 -9.65
CA ARG A 182 3.37 -8.01 -10.84
C ARG A 182 2.87 -8.59 -12.16
N GLY A 183 2.53 -9.88 -12.19
CA GLY A 183 2.03 -10.58 -13.40
C GLY A 183 0.68 -10.08 -13.94
N LEU A 184 0.02 -9.15 -13.24
CA LEU A 184 -1.22 -8.51 -13.70
C LEU A 184 -0.97 -7.33 -14.67
N ALA A 185 0.25 -6.81 -14.70
CA ALA A 185 0.63 -5.73 -15.60
C ALA A 185 0.74 -6.22 -17.07
N PRO A 186 0.57 -5.33 -18.07
CA PRO A 186 0.34 -3.89 -17.94
C PRO A 186 -1.13 -3.52 -17.64
N GLY A 187 -2.08 -4.43 -17.83
CA GLY A 187 -3.51 -4.12 -17.71
C GLY A 187 -3.93 -3.69 -16.30
N ILE A 188 -3.41 -4.35 -15.27
CA ILE A 188 -3.68 -3.98 -13.87
C ILE A 188 -2.36 -3.87 -13.12
N ARG A 189 -2.11 -2.72 -12.51
CA ARG A 189 -0.88 -2.48 -11.74
C ARG A 189 -1.18 -2.51 -10.25
N VAL A 190 -0.40 -3.25 -9.48
CA VAL A 190 -0.51 -3.30 -8.02
C VAL A 190 0.84 -2.89 -7.45
N ASN A 191 0.88 -1.80 -6.69
CA ASN A 191 2.10 -1.21 -6.15
C ASN A 191 1.93 -0.93 -4.65
N ALA A 192 3.04 -0.65 -3.97
CA ALA A 192 3.02 -0.27 -2.57
C ALA A 192 3.85 0.99 -2.31
N VAL A 193 3.48 1.70 -1.25
CA VAL A 193 4.32 2.73 -0.64
C VAL A 193 4.74 2.29 0.76
N ALA A 194 5.98 2.52 1.13
CA ALA A 194 6.54 2.17 2.43
C ALA A 194 7.07 3.44 3.11
N PRO A 195 6.21 4.19 3.83
CA PRO A 195 6.64 5.37 4.56
C PRO A 195 7.45 5.02 5.82
N TYR A 196 8.43 5.86 6.14
CA TYR A 196 8.94 6.03 7.51
C TYR A 196 7.89 6.71 8.41
N PHE A 197 8.23 6.99 9.67
CA PHE A 197 7.35 7.67 10.62
C PHE A 197 6.87 9.02 10.08
N ALA A 198 5.56 9.25 10.12
CA ALA A 198 4.91 10.46 9.65
C ALA A 198 3.94 11.02 10.66
N ASP A 199 3.65 12.31 10.53
CA ASP A 199 2.72 13.02 11.41
C ASP A 199 1.27 12.59 11.12
N THR A 200 0.83 11.55 11.82
CA THR A 200 -0.50 10.94 11.70
C THR A 200 -0.99 10.53 13.08
N SER A 201 -2.31 10.38 13.24
CA SER A 201 -2.92 9.91 14.49
C SER A 201 -2.36 8.56 14.95
N LEU A 202 -1.99 7.69 13.99
CA LEU A 202 -1.36 6.38 14.25
C LEU A 202 -0.03 6.52 15.00
N VAL A 203 0.74 7.57 14.74
CA VAL A 203 2.01 7.86 15.43
C VAL A 203 1.77 8.69 16.69
N ALA A 204 0.96 9.74 16.60
CA ALA A 204 0.75 10.70 17.69
C ALA A 204 0.23 10.06 18.98
N HIS A 205 -0.66 9.06 18.88
CA HIS A 205 -1.29 8.43 20.05
C HIS A 205 -0.69 7.08 20.45
N ASN A 206 0.25 6.54 19.68
CA ASN A 206 0.81 5.22 19.97
C ASN A 206 2.05 5.35 20.88
N ARG A 207 1.90 4.93 22.15
CA ARG A 207 2.97 5.02 23.17
C ARG A 207 4.21 4.21 22.81
N LEU A 208 4.05 3.03 22.21
CA LEU A 208 5.18 2.22 21.76
C LEU A 208 5.95 2.91 20.65
N VAL A 209 5.25 3.40 19.64
CA VAL A 209 5.85 4.16 18.54
C VAL A 209 6.61 5.37 19.11
N ASN A 210 6.00 6.14 20.01
CA ASN A 210 6.63 7.30 20.64
C ASN A 210 7.79 6.96 21.60
N SER A 211 7.97 5.69 21.97
CA SER A 211 9.08 5.23 22.79
C SER A 211 10.37 4.99 21.99
N TYR A 212 10.30 4.83 20.66
CA TYR A 212 11.50 4.59 19.86
C TYR A 212 12.40 5.84 19.81
N PRO A 213 13.67 5.73 20.24
CA PRO A 213 14.64 6.82 20.16
C PRO A 213 14.81 7.36 18.73
N LEU A 214 14.60 6.48 17.75
CA LEU A 214 14.72 6.79 16.33
C LEU A 214 13.73 7.88 15.88
N ILE A 215 12.50 7.92 16.41
CA ILE A 215 11.53 8.97 16.06
C ILE A 215 12.01 10.34 16.56
N ARG A 216 12.60 10.38 17.76
CA ARG A 216 13.18 11.62 18.31
C ARG A 216 14.41 12.10 17.54
N GLN A 217 15.17 11.17 16.95
CA GLN A 217 16.40 11.49 16.21
C GLN A 217 16.15 11.87 14.75
N ILE A 218 15.25 11.16 14.05
CA ILE A 218 15.03 11.38 12.61
C ILE A 218 13.86 12.35 12.36
N GLY A 219 12.94 12.50 13.32
CA GLY A 219 11.75 13.33 13.18
C GLY A 219 10.63 12.66 12.38
N LEU A 220 9.52 13.38 12.20
CA LEU A 220 8.35 12.91 11.45
C LEU A 220 8.34 13.52 10.04
N MET A 221 7.98 12.70 9.05
CA MET A 221 7.74 13.22 7.70
C MET A 221 6.37 13.89 7.58
N SER A 222 6.27 14.83 6.64
CA SER A 222 4.99 15.43 6.30
C SER A 222 4.08 14.45 5.54
N THR A 223 2.80 14.50 5.88
CA THR A 223 1.72 13.77 5.19
C THR A 223 1.72 14.07 3.69
N ASP A 224 1.99 15.32 3.29
CA ASP A 224 2.09 15.74 1.88
C ASP A 224 3.13 14.95 1.09
N LYS A 225 4.28 14.65 1.69
CA LYS A 225 5.34 13.88 1.00
C LYS A 225 4.89 12.45 0.72
N VAL A 226 4.16 11.86 1.66
CA VAL A 226 3.58 10.53 1.51
C VAL A 226 2.52 10.53 0.42
N VAL A 227 1.59 11.48 0.46
CA VAL A 227 0.52 11.63 -0.54
C VAL A 227 1.07 11.86 -1.95
N LYS A 228 2.08 12.71 -2.12
CA LYS A 228 2.76 12.88 -3.41
C LYS A 228 3.35 11.59 -3.95
N THR A 229 3.87 10.74 -3.07
CA THR A 229 4.43 9.44 -3.47
C THR A 229 3.33 8.40 -3.75
N MET A 230 2.20 8.45 -3.05
CA MET A 230 1.01 7.65 -3.38
C MET A 230 0.48 8.01 -4.77
N ILE A 231 0.36 9.30 -5.09
CA ILE A 231 -0.02 9.78 -6.44
C ILE A 231 0.98 9.29 -7.49
N LYS A 232 2.29 9.34 -7.21
CA LYS A 232 3.29 8.73 -8.09
C LYS A 232 3.05 7.23 -8.28
N ALA A 233 2.79 6.48 -7.21
CA ALA A 233 2.52 5.03 -7.30
C ALA A 233 1.27 4.71 -8.14
N VAL A 234 0.29 5.61 -8.12
CA VAL A 234 -0.90 5.58 -8.97
C VAL A 234 -0.55 5.88 -10.43
N CYS A 235 0.12 6.99 -10.73
CA CYS A 235 0.23 7.51 -12.09
C CYS A 235 1.46 7.02 -12.88
N ASP A 236 2.53 6.56 -12.22
CA ASP A 236 3.73 6.10 -12.90
C ASP A 236 3.51 4.70 -13.51
N GLU A 237 3.26 4.67 -14.82
CA GLU A 237 2.99 3.45 -15.59
C GLU A 237 4.17 2.47 -15.63
N THR A 238 5.38 2.92 -15.28
CA THR A 238 6.57 2.05 -15.18
C THR A 238 6.58 1.17 -13.93
N LEU A 239 5.62 1.36 -13.01
CA LEU A 239 5.53 0.63 -11.76
C LEU A 239 4.57 -0.56 -11.84
N ALA A 240 5.08 -1.77 -11.54
CA ALA A 240 4.30 -2.99 -11.47
C ALA A 240 4.86 -3.96 -10.42
N GLY A 241 4.12 -4.18 -9.33
CA GLY A 241 4.58 -4.97 -8.19
C GLY A 241 5.69 -4.28 -7.38
N ASP A 242 5.87 -2.97 -7.58
CA ASP A 242 6.96 -2.20 -7.02
C ASP A 242 6.57 -1.59 -5.66
N THR A 243 7.56 -1.48 -4.76
CA THR A 243 7.41 -0.77 -3.49
C THR A 243 8.24 0.51 -3.49
N LEU A 244 7.61 1.66 -3.24
CA LEU A 244 8.29 2.94 -3.09
C LEU A 244 8.58 3.24 -1.62
N LEU A 245 9.85 3.14 -1.21
CA LEU A 245 10.31 3.54 0.11
C LEU A 245 10.38 5.07 0.22
N ILE A 246 9.67 5.63 1.19
CA ILE A 246 9.62 7.07 1.45
C ILE A 246 10.49 7.36 2.66
N SER A 247 11.72 7.84 2.44
CA SER A 247 12.65 8.23 3.50
C SER A 247 12.54 9.73 3.81
N MET A 248 13.31 10.22 4.79
CA MET A 248 13.38 11.65 5.10
C MET A 248 14.10 12.47 4.01
N GLY A 249 14.92 11.85 3.16
CA GLY A 249 15.59 12.52 2.03
C GLY A 249 14.62 12.93 0.91
N ASN A 250 15.00 13.87 0.04
CA ASN A 250 14.10 14.49 -0.95
C ASN A 250 13.51 13.53 -2.01
N LYS A 251 13.99 12.29 -2.12
CA LYS A 251 13.56 11.32 -3.13
C LYS A 251 13.06 10.02 -2.49
N ALA A 252 11.94 9.51 -2.98
CA ALA A 252 11.52 8.14 -2.72
C ALA A 252 12.43 7.15 -3.48
N LEU A 253 12.69 6.00 -2.88
CA LEU A 253 13.52 4.93 -3.45
C LEU A 253 12.62 3.79 -3.95
N LYS A 254 12.79 3.39 -5.22
CA LYS A 254 12.11 2.22 -5.78
C LYS A 254 12.80 0.94 -5.32
N LEU A 255 12.08 0.05 -4.65
CA LEU A 255 12.57 -1.27 -4.28
C LEU A 255 12.15 -2.30 -5.33
N CYS A 256 13.11 -2.70 -6.17
CA CYS A 256 12.92 -3.73 -7.18
C CYS A 256 13.30 -5.11 -6.59
N PHE A 257 12.42 -5.68 -5.75
CA PHE A 257 12.62 -7.04 -5.23
C PHE A 257 12.67 -8.06 -6.38
N TYR A 258 11.79 -7.90 -7.37
CA TYR A 258 11.67 -8.81 -8.51
C TYR A 258 12.85 -8.68 -9.49
N ASP A 259 13.26 -7.47 -9.86
CA ASP A 259 14.33 -7.29 -10.86
C ASP A 259 15.69 -7.74 -10.33
N LYS A 260 15.95 -7.58 -9.03
CA LYS A 260 17.15 -8.17 -8.39
C LYS A 260 17.08 -9.69 -8.38
N LEU A 261 15.93 -10.27 -8.03
CA LEU A 261 15.73 -11.71 -8.07
C LEU A 261 16.00 -12.24 -9.48
N THR A 262 15.34 -11.69 -10.51
CA THR A 262 15.47 -12.14 -11.91
C THR A 262 16.83 -11.86 -12.52
N ALA A 263 17.50 -10.76 -12.19
CA ALA A 263 18.86 -10.48 -12.66
C ALA A 263 19.88 -11.46 -12.07
N ASP A 264 19.79 -11.75 -10.77
CA ASP A 264 20.60 -12.78 -10.12
C ASP A 264 20.29 -14.17 -10.72
N VAL A 265 19.02 -14.50 -10.97
CA VAL A 265 18.61 -15.74 -11.66
C VAL A 265 19.24 -15.84 -13.04
N THR A 266 19.12 -14.78 -13.83
CA THR A 266 19.53 -14.78 -15.25
C THR A 266 21.04 -14.87 -15.38
N SER A 267 21.78 -14.14 -14.54
CA SER A 267 23.24 -14.22 -14.44
C SER A 267 23.70 -15.61 -13.99
N TYR A 268 23.01 -16.21 -13.03
CA TYR A 268 23.29 -17.56 -12.54
C TYR A 268 23.00 -18.63 -13.60
N ILE A 269 21.88 -18.53 -14.33
CA ILE A 269 21.57 -19.41 -15.48
C ILE A 269 22.61 -19.26 -16.59
N ALA A 270 23.04 -18.02 -16.89
CA ALA A 270 24.05 -17.74 -17.92
C ALA A 270 25.45 -18.28 -17.57
N SER A 271 25.75 -18.50 -16.29
CA SER A 271 27.01 -19.11 -15.84
C SER A 271 27.15 -20.61 -16.13
N GLY A 272 26.10 -21.26 -16.65
CA GLY A 272 26.17 -22.63 -17.18
C GLY A 272 26.22 -23.75 -16.13
N THR A 273 26.02 -23.44 -14.85
CA THR A 273 26.24 -24.38 -13.72
C THR A 273 25.17 -25.48 -13.59
N VAL A 274 24.07 -25.46 -14.36
CA VAL A 274 22.96 -26.42 -14.19
C VAL A 274 22.65 -27.17 -15.50
N SER A 275 23.35 -28.29 -15.68
CA SER A 275 23.06 -29.30 -16.71
C SER A 275 22.06 -30.34 -16.18
N LYS A 276 20.96 -30.47 -16.95
CA LYS A 276 20.02 -31.61 -17.04
C LYS A 276 19.00 -31.83 -15.90
N TYR A 277 17.73 -31.83 -16.34
CA TYR A 277 16.48 -32.31 -15.73
C TYR A 277 15.50 -31.28 -15.11
N ALA A 278 14.26 -31.34 -15.64
CA ALA A 278 12.97 -30.86 -15.11
C ALA A 278 12.68 -29.34 -14.98
N GLY A 279 12.36 -28.71 -16.11
CA GLY A 279 11.05 -28.09 -16.33
C GLY A 279 10.63 -26.85 -15.51
N ASN A 280 11.18 -25.68 -15.88
CA ASN A 280 10.67 -24.29 -15.85
C ASN A 280 9.89 -23.69 -14.65
N ILE A 281 9.26 -24.46 -13.76
CA ILE A 281 8.59 -23.95 -12.55
C ILE A 281 9.51 -24.05 -11.33
N TYR A 282 10.31 -25.11 -11.20
CA TYR A 282 11.34 -25.23 -10.16
C TYR A 282 12.43 -24.14 -10.27
N LYS A 283 12.66 -23.62 -11.48
CA LYS A 283 13.69 -22.63 -11.81
C LYS A 283 13.41 -21.22 -11.26
N LEU A 284 12.15 -20.88 -11.00
CA LEU A 284 11.75 -19.61 -10.35
C LEU A 284 11.86 -19.71 -8.82
N PHE A 285 11.62 -20.91 -8.27
CA PHE A 285 11.69 -21.19 -6.83
C PHE A 285 13.13 -21.33 -6.33
N ALA A 286 14.02 -21.98 -7.08
CA ALA A 286 15.42 -22.18 -6.69
C ALA A 286 16.20 -20.86 -6.50
N SER A 287 15.87 -19.83 -7.26
CA SER A 287 16.46 -18.49 -7.11
C SER A 287 15.89 -17.68 -5.95
N GLY A 288 14.60 -17.85 -5.65
CA GLY A 288 14.02 -17.34 -4.41
C GLY A 288 14.71 -17.97 -3.20
N LEU A 289 15.06 -19.25 -3.31
CA LEU A 289 15.84 -19.99 -2.33
C LEU A 289 17.26 -19.42 -2.18
N ASP A 290 17.93 -19.01 -3.26
CA ASP A 290 19.28 -18.39 -3.18
C ASP A 290 19.28 -17.01 -2.49
N TYR A 291 18.22 -16.20 -2.66
CA TYR A 291 18.05 -14.96 -1.90
C TYR A 291 17.87 -15.25 -0.40
N VAL A 292 17.09 -16.30 -0.07
CA VAL A 292 16.95 -16.81 1.30
C VAL A 292 18.29 -17.35 1.82
N ILE A 293 19.07 -18.07 1.01
CA ILE A 293 20.39 -18.61 1.37
C ILE A 293 21.41 -17.50 1.63
N LYS A 294 21.41 -16.40 0.86
CA LYS A 294 22.25 -15.22 1.13
C LYS A 294 21.85 -14.47 2.42
N MET A 295 20.62 -14.65 2.90
CA MET A 295 20.16 -14.15 4.21
C MET A 295 20.53 -15.09 5.37
N ILE A 296 20.93 -16.34 5.11
CA ILE A 296 21.45 -17.27 6.13
C ILE A 296 22.84 -16.77 6.56
N ARG A 297 22.88 -16.04 7.68
CA ARG A 297 24.13 -15.79 8.39
C ARG A 297 24.50 -17.05 9.16
N SER A 298 25.58 -17.67 8.69
CA SER A 298 26.25 -18.86 9.22
C SER A 298 25.52 -20.18 8.94
N PRO A 299 26.25 -21.26 8.60
CA PRO A 299 25.68 -22.61 8.59
C PRO A 299 25.13 -22.92 9.98
N VAL A 300 23.93 -23.51 10.02
CA VAL A 300 23.36 -24.12 11.21
C VAL A 300 23.67 -25.61 11.07
N ASP A 301 24.36 -26.17 12.07
CA ASP A 301 24.72 -27.60 12.14
C ASP A 301 23.49 -28.52 12.08
#